data_AF-A0A528A9X4-F1
#
_entry.id   AF-A0A528A9X4-F1
#
_cell.length_a   1.000
_cell.length_b   1.000
_cell.length_c   1.000
_cell.angle_alpha   90.00
_cell.angle_beta   90.00
_cell.angle_gamma   90.00
#
_symmetry.space_group_name_H-M   'P 1'
#
loop_
_entity.id
_entity.type
_entity.pdbx_description
1 polymer ?
#
loop_
_entity_poly.entity_id
_entity_poly.type
_entity_poly.pdbx_seq_one_letter_code
_entity_poly.pdbx_strand_id
1 'polypeptide(L)' 'GFGAIKASSMVTSDVATSDVLTVEALAVRTGISGEQAQELIDRLGNDRAAIEQAARNLKGKQRLGE' A
#
# COMPACT_ATOMS: atom_id res chain seq x y z
N GLY A 1 -26.28 -11.40 -37.20
CA GLY A 1 -25.19 -12.28 -36.74
C GLY A 1 -24.22 -11.45 -35.93
N PHE A 2 -24.05 -11.77 -34.65
CA PHE A 2 -23.06 -11.13 -33.79
C PHE A 2 -21.72 -11.82 -34.02
N GLY A 3 -20.71 -11.09 -34.47
CA GLY A 3 -19.40 -11.67 -34.79
C GLY A 3 -18.27 -10.65 -34.65
N ALA A 4 -17.42 -10.92 -33.66
CA ALA A 4 -16.04 -10.45 -33.49
C ALA A 4 -15.81 -9.02 -32.98
N ILE A 5 -16.00 -8.81 -31.67
CA ILE A 5 -15.07 -7.96 -30.93
C ILE A 5 -13.72 -8.67 -30.85
N LYS A 6 -12.77 -8.13 -31.60
CA LYS A 6 -11.37 -8.54 -31.67
C LYS A 6 -10.75 -8.51 -30.26
N ALA A 7 -10.54 -9.69 -29.70
CA ALA A 7 -9.63 -9.92 -28.59
C ALA A 7 -8.19 -9.64 -29.10
N SER A 8 -7.71 -8.42 -28.88
CA SER A 8 -6.30 -8.10 -29.08
C SER A 8 -5.91 -7.03 -28.08
N SER A 9 -5.07 -7.45 -27.13
CA SER A 9 -4.22 -6.61 -26.29
C SER A 9 -4.91 -5.77 -25.20
N MET A 10 -5.23 -6.41 -24.08
CA MET A 10 -4.77 -5.97 -22.76
C MET A 10 -5.10 -7.04 -21.71
N VAL A 11 -4.44 -8.19 -21.82
CA VAL A 11 -4.24 -9.02 -20.63
C VAL A 11 -3.21 -8.28 -19.78
N THR A 12 -3.54 -8.06 -18.50
CA THR A 12 -2.68 -7.55 -17.42
C THR A 12 -2.33 -6.06 -17.45
N SER A 13 -3.34 -5.21 -17.26
CA SER A 13 -3.15 -3.91 -16.60
C SER A 13 -4.22 -3.69 -15.52
N ASP A 14 -4.61 -4.78 -14.86
CA ASP A 14 -5.30 -4.74 -13.56
C ASP A 14 -4.29 -4.85 -12.39
N VAL A 15 -2.98 -4.81 -12.71
CA VAL A 15 -1.96 -4.43 -11.73
C VAL A 15 -1.92 -2.91 -11.70
N ALA A 16 -2.18 -2.34 -10.52
CA ALA A 16 -1.77 -0.99 -10.10
C ALA A 16 -2.76 0.18 -10.20
N THR A 17 -4.07 -0.02 -9.98
CA THR A 17 -4.93 1.13 -9.59
C THR A 17 -5.54 1.04 -8.18
N SER A 18 -5.43 -0.10 -7.49
CA SER A 18 -6.10 -0.32 -6.18
C SER A 18 -5.18 -0.40 -4.95
N ASP A 19 -3.85 -0.24 -5.08
CA ASP A 19 -2.96 -0.36 -3.92
C ASP A 19 -2.13 0.91 -3.64
N VAL A 20 -2.65 2.08 -4.01
CA VAL A 20 -2.16 3.32 -3.40
C VAL A 20 -2.64 3.30 -1.94
N LEU A 21 -1.78 2.84 -1.03
CA LEU A 21 -1.98 3.03 0.40
C LEU A 21 -1.95 4.53 0.67
N THR A 22 -3.11 5.12 0.92
CA THR A 22 -3.14 6.48 1.46
C THR A 22 -2.52 6.46 2.85
N VAL A 23 -1.75 7.51 3.15
CA VAL A 23 -1.08 7.73 4.43
C VAL A 23 -2.03 7.49 5.61
N GLU A 24 -3.26 7.97 5.49
CA GLU A 24 -4.30 7.81 6.50
C GLU A 24 -4.72 6.35 6.69
N ALA A 25 -4.91 5.59 5.60
CA ALA A 25 -5.27 4.18 5.70
C ALA A 25 -4.18 3.36 6.39
N LEU A 26 -2.91 3.68 6.13
CA LEU A 26 -1.78 3.04 6.79
C LEU A 26 -1.72 3.41 8.28
N ALA A 27 -1.88 4.70 8.61
CA ALA A 27 -1.90 5.21 9.97
C ALA A 27 -3.00 4.56 10.82
N VAL A 28 -4.24 4.53 10.31
CA VAL A 28 -5.38 3.91 11.01
C VAL A 28 -5.17 2.40 11.19
N ARG A 29 -4.67 1.72 10.16
CA ARG A 29 -4.52 0.26 10.17
C ARG A 29 -3.40 -0.25 11.06
N THR A 30 -2.35 0.54 11.24
CA THR A 30 -1.15 0.15 12.01
C THR A 30 -1.01 0.89 13.34
N GLY A 31 -1.80 1.95 13.53
CA GLY A 31 -1.79 2.80 14.73
C GLY A 31 -0.57 3.72 14.82
N ILE A 32 0.10 3.99 13.70
CA ILE A 32 1.19 4.98 13.59
C ILE A 32 0.64 6.35 13.13
N SER A 33 1.44 7.40 13.24
CA SER A 33 1.06 8.73 12.74
C SER A 33 1.10 8.81 11.21
N GLY A 34 0.33 9.73 10.63
CA GLY A 34 0.36 10.01 9.19
C GLY A 34 1.75 10.37 8.66
N GLU A 35 2.52 11.17 9.40
CA GLU A 35 3.90 11.51 9.01
C GLU A 35 4.81 10.28 8.93
N GLN A 36 4.64 9.34 9.87
CA GLN A 36 5.40 8.09 9.89
C GLN A 36 4.96 7.17 8.75
N ALA A 37 3.67 7.15 8.43
CA ALA A 37 3.14 6.45 7.29
C ALA A 37 3.68 7.02 5.96
N GLN A 38 3.76 8.34 5.84
CA GLN A 38 4.32 9.02 4.68
C GLN A 38 5.81 8.70 4.50
N GLU A 39 6.59 8.67 5.58
CA GLU A 39 8.01 8.28 5.53
C GLU A 39 8.18 6.83 5.05
N LEU A 40 7.32 5.91 5.50
CA LEU A 40 7.38 4.52 5.05
C LEU A 40 7.02 4.38 3.57
N ILE A 41 6.02 5.13 3.09
CA ILE A 41 5.64 5.17 1.68
C ILE A 41 6.76 5.79 0.84
N ASP A 42 7.41 6.86 1.32
CA ASP A 42 8.53 7.49 0.64
C ASP A 42 9.75 6.54 0.52
N ARG A 43 10.04 5.81 1.60
CA ARG A 43 11.20 4.89 1.67
C ARG A 43 10.99 3.55 0.96
N LEU A 44 9.76 3.01 0.99
CA LEU A 44 9.44 1.66 0.51
C LEU A 44 8.60 1.68 -0.77
N GLY A 45 8.13 2.85 -1.21
CA GLY A 45 7.36 3.03 -2.42
C GLY A 45 5.98 2.40 -2.35
N ASN A 46 5.72 1.41 -3.20
CA ASN A 46 4.42 0.74 -3.32
C ASN A 46 4.42 -0.69 -2.75
N ASP A 47 5.46 -1.07 -2.01
CA ASP A 47 5.55 -2.41 -1.45
C ASP A 47 4.73 -2.52 -0.14
N ARG A 48 3.43 -2.79 -0.30
CA ARG A 48 2.44 -2.82 0.78
C ARG A 48 2.85 -3.69 1.97
N ALA A 49 3.39 -4.88 1.69
CA ALA A 49 3.80 -5.82 2.73
C ALA A 49 4.97 -5.26 3.54
N ALA A 50 5.97 -4.67 2.87
CA ALA A 50 7.09 -4.01 3.54
C ALA A 50 6.63 -2.82 4.38
N ILE A 51 5.74 -1.98 3.83
CA ILE A 51 5.19 -0.79 4.51
C ILE A 51 4.44 -1.18 5.78
N GLU A 52 3.56 -2.18 5.71
CA GLU A 52 2.85 -2.68 6.89
C GLU A 52 3.78 -3.27 7.95
N GLN A 53 4.76 -4.07 7.52
CA GLN A 53 5.68 -4.73 8.44
C GLN A 53 6.52 -3.68 9.16
N ALA A 54 7.02 -2.68 8.43
CA ALA A 54 7.77 -1.57 9.00
C ALA A 54 6.91 -0.76 9.98
N ALA A 55 5.67 -0.46 9.62
CA ALA A 55 4.72 0.26 10.47
C ALA A 55 4.40 -0.48 11.79
N ARG A 56 4.14 -1.79 11.73
CA ARG A 56 3.93 -2.61 12.94
C ARG A 56 5.17 -2.65 13.83
N ASN A 57 6.35 -2.73 13.23
CA ASN A 57 7.61 -2.71 13.97
C ASN A 57 7.79 -1.35 14.66
N LEU A 58 7.53 -0.24 13.96
CA LEU A 58 7.55 1.12 14.49
C LEU A 58 6.63 1.26 15.72
N LYS A 59 5.38 0.77 15.63
CA LYS A 59 4.43 0.81 16.73
C LYS A 59 4.87 -0.05 17.92
N GLY A 60 5.42 -1.23 17.66
CA GLY A 60 5.95 -2.12 18.69
C GLY A 60 7.09 -1.46 19.48
N LYS A 61 7.99 -0.75 18.78
CA LYS A 61 9.11 -0.02 19.41
C LYS A 61 8.63 1.18 20.23
N GLN A 62 7.61 1.90 19.77
CA GLN A 62 7.01 3.01 20.53
C GLN A 62 6.40 2.56 21.87
N ARG A 63 5.79 1.37 21.91
CA ARG A 63 5.17 0.83 23.14
C ARG A 63 6.17 0.26 24.16
N LEU A 64 7.40 -0.02 23.73
CA LEU A 64 8.47 -0.52 24.60
C LEU A 64 9.34 0.61 25.19
N GLY A 65 9.12 1.85 24.75
CA GLY A 65 9.85 3.03 25.22
C GLY A 65 9.07 3.90 26.21
N GLU A 66 7.91 3.45 26.70
CA GLU A 66 7.11 4.10 27.74
C GLU A 66 7.06 3.26 29.01
#